data_AF-A0A089XIV2-F1
#
_entry.id   AF-A0A089XIV2-F1
#
_cell.length_a   1.000
_cell.length_b   1.000
_cell.length_c   1.000
_cell.angle_alpha   90.00
_cell.angle_beta   90.00
_cell.angle_gamma   90.00
#
_symmetry.space_group_name_H-M   'P 1'
#
loop_
_entity.id
_entity.type
_entity.pdbx_description
1 polymer ?
#
loop_
_entity_poly.entity_id
_entity_poly.type
_entity_poly.pdbx_seq_one_letter_code
_entity_poly.pdbx_strand_id
1 'polypeptide(L)'
;MSIITDIYAREVLDSRGNPTLEVEVYTEDGAFGRGMVPSGASTGEHEAVELRDGDKSRYNGLGTQKAVDNVNNIIAEAIIGYEVTDQQAIDRAMIALDGTENKGKLGANAILGVSIAAARAAADELGVPLYNYLGGFNAKVLPTPMMNIINGGSHSDAPIAFQEFMIVPVGAPTFKEALRWGAEIFHALKKILKARGLETAVGDEGGFAPKFDGTEDGVETILKAIEAAGYKAGEDGVMIGFDCASSEFYENGVYDYTKFEGEGGKKLSASEQVDYLEELVSKYPIITIEDGMDENDWDGWKILTERLGKKVQLVGDDFFVTNTKYLERGIRENASNAILIKVNQIGTLTETFEAIEMAKEAGFTAIVSHRSGETEDSTISDIAVATNAGQIKTGSLSRTDRMAKYNQLLRIEDQLAEVAQYKGLKAFYNLKK
;
A
#
# COMPACT_ATOMS: atom_id res chain seq x y z
N MET A 1 -23.14 -26.57 5.30
CA MET A 1 -22.19 -26.45 6.39
C MET A 1 -21.06 -25.59 5.88
N SER A 2 -20.43 -24.84 6.77
CA SER A 2 -19.38 -23.87 6.48
C SER A 2 -17.98 -24.51 6.39
N ILE A 3 -17.93 -25.83 6.19
CA ILE A 3 -16.72 -26.60 5.98
C ILE A 3 -16.21 -26.38 4.56
N ILE A 4 -14.90 -26.13 4.42
CA ILE A 4 -14.23 -26.00 3.14
C ILE A 4 -14.22 -27.36 2.43
N THR A 5 -14.79 -27.42 1.23
CA THR A 5 -14.88 -28.64 0.42
C THR A 5 -13.96 -28.62 -0.80
N ASP A 6 -13.57 -27.45 -1.28
CA ASP A 6 -12.68 -27.33 -2.43
C ASP A 6 -11.82 -26.06 -2.35
N ILE A 7 -10.58 -26.17 -2.82
CA ILE A 7 -9.63 -25.07 -2.95
C ILE A 7 -8.93 -25.23 -4.30
N TYR A 8 -9.03 -24.20 -5.14
CA TYR A 8 -8.50 -24.25 -6.49
C TYR A 8 -7.76 -22.96 -6.84
N ALA A 9 -6.57 -23.08 -7.40
CA ALA A 9 -5.77 -21.99 -7.91
C ALA A 9 -5.56 -22.07 -9.42
N ARG A 10 -5.42 -20.90 -10.05
CA ARG A 10 -4.97 -20.77 -11.43
C ARG A 10 -4.04 -19.57 -11.63
N GLU A 11 -3.21 -19.65 -12.66
CA GLU A 11 -2.36 -18.54 -13.10
C GLU A 11 -3.21 -17.54 -13.89
N VAL A 12 -3.09 -16.26 -13.53
CA VAL A 12 -3.73 -15.10 -14.16
C VAL A 12 -2.67 -14.01 -14.37
N LEU A 13 -3.05 -12.81 -14.83
CA LEU A 13 -2.12 -11.70 -15.04
C LEU A 13 -2.42 -10.53 -14.09
N ASP A 14 -1.37 -9.87 -13.63
CA ASP A 14 -1.45 -8.60 -12.92
C ASP A 14 -1.60 -7.41 -13.90
N SER A 15 -1.70 -6.21 -13.35
CA SER A 15 -1.91 -4.98 -14.10
C SER A 15 -0.71 -4.52 -14.95
N ARG A 16 0.44 -5.19 -14.81
CA ARG A 16 1.65 -5.01 -15.64
C ARG A 16 1.77 -6.10 -16.71
N GLY A 17 0.84 -7.07 -16.73
CA GLY A 17 0.87 -8.20 -17.65
C GLY A 17 1.84 -9.30 -17.23
N ASN A 18 2.32 -9.29 -15.98
CA ASN A 18 3.11 -10.37 -15.41
C ASN A 18 2.19 -11.43 -14.80
N PRO A 19 2.59 -12.72 -14.79
CA PRO A 19 1.80 -13.75 -14.12
C PRO A 19 1.59 -13.43 -12.63
N THR A 20 0.43 -13.79 -12.12
CA THR A 20 0.15 -13.92 -10.69
C THR A 20 -0.82 -15.09 -10.53
N LEU A 21 -1.31 -15.35 -9.31
CA LEU A 21 -2.29 -16.39 -9.06
C LEU A 21 -3.57 -15.83 -8.46
N GLU A 22 -4.67 -16.51 -8.77
CA GLU A 22 -5.93 -16.40 -8.06
C GLU A 22 -6.26 -17.74 -7.41
N VAL A 23 -6.93 -17.69 -6.27
CA VAL A 23 -7.43 -18.85 -5.54
C VAL A 23 -8.93 -18.71 -5.32
N GLU A 24 -9.65 -19.81 -5.45
CA GLU A 24 -11.06 -19.96 -5.15
C GLU A 24 -11.21 -20.97 -4.01
N VAL A 25 -12.07 -20.65 -3.04
CA VAL A 25 -12.44 -21.51 -1.90
C VAL A 25 -13.95 -21.70 -1.93
N TYR A 26 -14.40 -22.94 -1.77
CA TYR A 26 -15.81 -23.32 -1.75
C TYR A 26 -16.16 -24.05 -0.46
N THR A 27 -17.34 -23.76 0.09
CA THR A 27 -17.90 -24.47 1.26
C THR A 27 -18.96 -25.49 0.85
N GLU A 28 -19.36 -26.36 1.79
CA GLU A 28 -20.39 -27.37 1.56
C GLU A 28 -21.78 -26.77 1.25
N ASP A 29 -22.13 -25.62 1.85
CA ASP A 29 -23.37 -24.89 1.51
C ASP A 29 -23.26 -24.05 0.22
N GLY A 30 -22.08 -24.07 -0.41
CA GLY A 30 -21.84 -23.42 -1.69
C GLY A 30 -21.43 -21.95 -1.59
N ALA A 31 -21.01 -21.48 -0.42
CA ALA A 31 -20.38 -20.17 -0.30
C ALA A 31 -19.06 -20.15 -1.08
N PHE A 32 -18.73 -18.97 -1.59
CA PHE A 32 -17.64 -18.79 -2.54
C PHE A 32 -16.77 -17.60 -2.17
N GLY A 33 -15.47 -17.82 -2.19
CA GLY A 33 -14.49 -16.75 -2.04
C GLY A 33 -13.39 -16.85 -3.08
N ARG A 34 -13.05 -15.73 -3.70
CA ARG A 34 -11.91 -15.61 -4.61
C ARG A 34 -10.90 -14.61 -4.06
N GLY A 35 -9.62 -14.97 -4.00
CA GLY A 35 -8.52 -14.08 -3.63
C GLY A 35 -7.48 -14.00 -4.74
N MET A 36 -7.17 -12.80 -5.21
CA MET A 36 -6.09 -12.59 -6.19
C MET A 36 -4.92 -11.87 -5.52
N VAL A 37 -3.71 -12.19 -5.95
CA VAL A 37 -2.49 -11.78 -5.25
C VAL A 37 -1.77 -10.65 -6.02
N PRO A 38 -1.47 -9.52 -5.38
CA PRO A 38 -0.66 -8.46 -5.99
C PRO A 38 0.84 -8.81 -5.96
N SER A 39 1.64 -8.09 -6.73
CA SER A 39 3.11 -8.26 -6.82
C SER A 39 3.84 -6.92 -6.83
N GLY A 40 4.99 -6.83 -6.16
CA GLY A 40 5.83 -5.63 -6.09
C GLY A 40 6.70 -5.41 -7.33
N ALA A 41 7.25 -4.20 -7.50
CA ALA A 41 8.35 -3.92 -8.43
C ALA A 41 9.68 -3.99 -7.70
N SER A 42 9.75 -3.31 -6.55
CA SER A 42 10.76 -3.52 -5.53
C SER A 42 10.22 -4.42 -4.41
N THR A 43 11.15 -5.17 -3.80
CA THR A 43 10.93 -6.07 -2.67
C THR A 43 12.01 -5.81 -1.65
N GLY A 44 11.63 -5.38 -0.44
CA GLY A 44 12.58 -5.22 0.66
C GLY A 44 13.25 -6.54 1.03
N GLU A 45 14.46 -6.46 1.59
CA GLU A 45 15.33 -7.64 1.79
C GLU A 45 14.76 -8.68 2.76
N HIS A 46 13.78 -8.28 3.58
CA HIS A 46 13.23 -9.07 4.67
C HIS A 46 11.74 -9.43 4.49
N GLU A 47 11.19 -9.30 3.28
CA GLU A 47 9.81 -9.68 2.94
C GLU A 47 9.59 -11.20 2.90
N ALA A 48 8.34 -11.63 3.07
CA ALA A 48 7.89 -12.94 2.62
C ALA A 48 8.02 -13.03 1.08
N VAL A 49 8.49 -14.16 0.58
CA VAL A 49 8.93 -14.25 -0.83
C VAL A 49 7.85 -14.85 -1.73
N GLU A 50 7.55 -14.19 -2.84
CA GLU A 50 6.72 -14.75 -3.90
C GLU A 50 7.47 -15.88 -4.63
N LEU A 51 6.77 -16.98 -4.93
CA LEU A 51 7.37 -18.10 -5.67
C LEU A 51 7.13 -17.95 -7.17
N ARG A 52 8.23 -17.86 -7.93
CA ARG A 52 8.28 -17.81 -9.40
C ARG A 52 8.86 -19.09 -9.99
N ASP A 53 8.48 -19.38 -11.23
CA ASP A 53 8.89 -20.59 -11.93
C ASP A 53 10.37 -20.58 -12.32
N GLY A 54 10.90 -19.42 -12.74
CA GLY A 54 12.26 -19.27 -13.26
C GLY A 54 12.45 -19.86 -14.67
N ASP A 55 11.39 -20.37 -15.30
CA ASP A 55 11.41 -20.87 -16.67
C ASP A 55 11.39 -19.72 -17.67
N LYS A 56 12.57 -19.38 -18.22
CA LYS A 56 12.73 -18.28 -19.19
C LYS A 56 11.90 -18.45 -20.47
N SER A 57 11.39 -19.65 -20.77
CA SER A 57 10.53 -19.88 -21.94
C SER A 57 9.09 -19.40 -21.74
N ARG A 58 8.65 -19.21 -20.49
CA ARG A 58 7.31 -18.70 -20.13
C ARG A 58 7.44 -17.39 -19.38
N TYR A 59 6.87 -16.31 -19.92
CA TYR A 59 6.86 -14.99 -19.28
C TYR A 59 8.25 -14.54 -18.77
N ASN A 60 9.32 -14.87 -19.51
CA ASN A 60 10.70 -14.57 -19.16
C ASN A 60 11.15 -15.08 -17.76
N GLY A 61 10.52 -16.15 -17.25
CA GLY A 61 10.81 -16.70 -15.93
C GLY A 61 9.85 -16.27 -14.82
N LEU A 62 8.90 -15.37 -15.12
CA LEU A 62 7.95 -14.83 -14.15
C LEU A 62 6.67 -15.68 -13.97
N GLY A 63 6.58 -16.86 -14.60
CA GLY A 63 5.47 -17.79 -14.36
C GLY A 63 5.27 -18.12 -12.88
N THR A 64 4.05 -18.45 -12.49
CA THR A 64 3.66 -18.81 -11.11
C THR A 64 3.04 -20.21 -11.02
N GLN A 65 3.30 -21.08 -12.01
CA GLN A 65 2.72 -22.43 -12.04
C GLN A 65 3.13 -23.26 -10.82
N LYS A 66 4.37 -23.13 -10.33
CA LYS A 66 4.81 -23.80 -9.08
C LYS A 66 3.96 -23.40 -7.87
N ALA A 67 3.65 -22.11 -7.73
CA ALA A 67 2.82 -21.62 -6.63
C ALA A 67 1.37 -22.12 -6.78
N VAL A 68 0.83 -22.12 -8.00
CA VAL A 68 -0.49 -22.71 -8.32
C VAL A 68 -0.53 -24.20 -7.98
N ASP A 69 0.49 -24.96 -8.35
CA ASP A 69 0.60 -26.38 -8.05
C ASP A 69 0.71 -26.63 -6.54
N ASN A 70 1.40 -25.76 -5.79
CA ASN A 70 1.46 -25.84 -4.34
C ASN A 70 0.09 -25.61 -3.70
N VAL A 71 -0.73 -24.67 -4.21
CA VAL A 71 -2.10 -24.50 -3.71
C VAL A 71 -2.91 -25.76 -3.99
N ASN A 72 -2.94 -26.21 -5.25
CA ASN A 72 -3.83 -27.29 -5.71
C ASN A 72 -3.48 -28.67 -5.13
N ASN A 73 -2.20 -28.95 -4.90
CA ASN A 73 -1.74 -30.30 -4.53
C ASN A 73 -1.25 -30.41 -3.09
N ILE A 74 -0.93 -29.30 -2.41
CA ILE A 74 -0.35 -29.34 -1.04
C ILE A 74 -1.25 -28.61 -0.06
N ILE A 75 -1.58 -27.34 -0.33
CA ILE A 75 -2.41 -26.54 0.59
C ILE A 75 -3.85 -27.06 0.60
N ALA A 76 -4.42 -27.37 -0.57
CA ALA A 76 -5.77 -27.92 -0.67
C ALA A 76 -5.93 -29.20 0.15
N GLU A 77 -5.01 -30.16 0.04
CA GLU A 77 -5.03 -31.40 0.82
C GLU A 77 -4.99 -31.15 2.34
N ALA A 78 -4.26 -30.11 2.77
CA ALA A 78 -4.11 -29.79 4.18
C ALA A 78 -5.29 -28.99 4.78
N ILE A 79 -6.00 -28.20 3.98
CA ILE A 79 -7.01 -27.23 4.45
C ILE A 79 -8.46 -27.68 4.16
N ILE A 80 -8.71 -28.53 3.17
CA ILE A 80 -10.04 -29.12 2.96
C ILE A 80 -10.49 -29.83 4.24
N GLY A 81 -11.73 -29.57 4.68
CA GLY A 81 -12.29 -30.04 5.94
C GLY A 81 -12.17 -29.05 7.11
N TYR A 82 -11.45 -27.94 6.95
CA TYR A 82 -11.47 -26.86 7.94
C TYR A 82 -12.79 -26.09 7.89
N GLU A 83 -13.16 -25.53 9.03
CA GLU A 83 -14.25 -24.55 9.15
C GLU A 83 -13.80 -23.22 8.54
N VAL A 84 -14.53 -22.71 7.53
CA VAL A 84 -14.10 -21.52 6.77
C VAL A 84 -13.99 -20.26 7.63
N THR A 85 -14.76 -20.19 8.72
CA THR A 85 -14.73 -19.07 9.67
C THR A 85 -13.53 -19.11 10.61
N ASP A 86 -12.78 -20.21 10.68
CA ASP A 86 -11.61 -20.36 11.54
C ASP A 86 -10.34 -19.79 10.87
N GLN A 87 -10.40 -18.52 10.44
CA GLN A 87 -9.35 -17.83 9.67
C GLN A 87 -7.95 -18.01 10.27
N GLN A 88 -7.80 -17.79 11.58
CA GLN A 88 -6.51 -17.93 12.24
C GLN A 88 -5.99 -19.37 12.21
N ALA A 89 -6.86 -20.37 12.34
CA ALA A 89 -6.45 -21.76 12.29
C ALA A 89 -5.95 -22.13 10.88
N ILE A 90 -6.67 -21.68 9.85
CA ILE A 90 -6.28 -21.87 8.44
C ILE A 90 -4.93 -21.21 8.16
N ASP A 91 -4.77 -19.93 8.51
CA ASP A 91 -3.52 -19.18 8.29
C ASP A 91 -2.33 -19.82 9.02
N ARG A 92 -2.52 -20.20 10.30
CA ARG A 92 -1.47 -20.85 11.10
C ARG A 92 -1.13 -22.25 10.59
N ALA A 93 -2.10 -23.00 10.07
CA ALA A 93 -1.85 -24.29 9.44
C ALA A 93 -1.00 -24.13 8.18
N MET A 94 -1.28 -23.13 7.32
CA MET A 94 -0.47 -22.87 6.12
C MET A 94 0.95 -22.40 6.45
N ILE A 95 1.11 -21.53 7.46
CA ILE A 95 2.43 -21.11 7.96
C ILE A 95 3.24 -22.32 8.43
N ALA A 96 2.62 -23.22 9.21
CA ALA A 96 3.28 -24.42 9.70
C ALA A 96 3.60 -25.43 8.58
N LEU A 97 2.73 -25.55 7.58
CA LEU A 97 2.89 -26.44 6.43
C LEU A 97 4.07 -26.01 5.53
N ASP A 98 4.23 -24.71 5.34
CA ASP A 98 5.40 -24.14 4.68
C ASP A 98 6.67 -24.40 5.51
N GLY A 99 6.66 -23.98 6.77
CA GLY A 99 7.72 -24.24 7.73
C GLY A 99 8.98 -23.39 7.54
N THR A 100 9.01 -22.42 6.61
CA THR A 100 10.07 -21.40 6.51
C THR A 100 9.57 -20.06 7.03
N GLU A 101 10.49 -19.23 7.55
CA GLU A 101 10.15 -17.91 8.10
C GLU A 101 9.59 -16.96 7.02
N ASN A 102 10.13 -17.05 5.80
CA ASN A 102 9.78 -16.18 4.68
C ASN A 102 8.74 -16.78 3.72
N LYS A 103 8.10 -17.91 4.08
CA LYS A 103 7.08 -18.59 3.25
C LYS A 103 7.59 -19.06 1.89
N GLY A 104 8.89 -19.29 1.76
CA GLY A 104 9.56 -19.51 0.48
C GLY A 104 9.45 -20.93 -0.08
N LYS A 105 8.92 -21.88 0.69
CA LYS A 105 8.75 -23.26 0.23
C LYS A 105 7.48 -23.43 -0.60
N LEU A 106 6.35 -22.91 -0.11
CA LEU A 106 5.07 -22.90 -0.80
C LEU A 106 4.89 -21.64 -1.65
N GLY A 107 5.50 -20.53 -1.22
CA GLY A 107 5.36 -19.20 -1.80
C GLY A 107 4.37 -18.35 -1.01
N ALA A 108 4.78 -17.14 -0.61
CA ALA A 108 3.91 -16.20 0.10
C ALA A 108 2.66 -15.84 -0.73
N ASN A 109 2.79 -15.85 -2.06
CA ASN A 109 1.69 -15.70 -3.00
C ASN A 109 0.67 -16.85 -2.91
N ALA A 110 1.11 -18.11 -2.84
CA ALA A 110 0.20 -19.25 -2.70
C ALA A 110 -0.60 -19.17 -1.39
N ILE A 111 0.09 -18.88 -0.28
CA ILE A 111 -0.52 -18.79 1.06
C ILE A 111 -1.50 -17.62 1.13
N LEU A 112 -1.13 -16.43 0.65
CA LEU A 112 -2.01 -15.26 0.71
C LEU A 112 -3.26 -15.46 -0.13
N GLY A 113 -3.15 -16.07 -1.31
CA GLY A 113 -4.30 -16.34 -2.17
C GLY A 113 -5.38 -17.14 -1.44
N VAL A 114 -4.98 -18.24 -0.78
CA VAL A 114 -5.89 -19.07 0.04
C VAL A 114 -6.41 -18.29 1.24
N SER A 115 -5.55 -17.53 1.94
CA SER A 115 -5.91 -16.73 3.12
C SER A 115 -7.04 -15.73 2.81
N ILE A 116 -6.94 -15.00 1.69
CA ILE A 116 -7.95 -14.04 1.23
C ILE A 116 -9.22 -14.76 0.75
N ALA A 117 -9.06 -15.83 -0.04
CA ALA A 117 -10.19 -16.59 -0.57
C ALA A 117 -11.05 -17.20 0.55
N ALA A 118 -10.42 -17.75 1.59
CA ALA A 118 -11.11 -18.27 2.77
C ALA A 118 -11.90 -17.19 3.51
N ALA A 119 -11.30 -16.02 3.76
CA ALA A 119 -12.02 -14.90 4.41
C ALA A 119 -13.23 -14.42 3.61
N ARG A 120 -13.11 -14.37 2.28
CA ARG A 120 -14.24 -14.02 1.40
C ARG A 120 -15.33 -15.08 1.39
N ALA A 121 -14.96 -16.35 1.34
CA ALA A 121 -15.91 -17.45 1.42
C ALA A 121 -16.64 -17.45 2.77
N ALA A 122 -15.94 -17.15 3.87
CA ALA A 122 -16.54 -17.02 5.20
C ALA A 122 -17.51 -15.83 5.30
N ALA A 123 -17.16 -14.69 4.73
CA ALA A 123 -18.06 -13.53 4.68
C ALA A 123 -19.33 -13.84 3.85
N ASP A 124 -19.17 -14.55 2.73
CA ASP A 124 -20.27 -15.00 1.87
C ASP A 124 -21.18 -16.02 2.58
N GLU A 125 -20.60 -17.03 3.24
CA GLU A 125 -21.30 -18.04 4.04
C GLU A 125 -22.17 -17.40 5.13
N LEU A 126 -21.64 -16.36 5.80
CA LEU A 126 -22.35 -15.62 6.84
C LEU A 126 -23.32 -14.56 6.30
N GLY A 127 -23.31 -14.29 4.99
CA GLY A 127 -24.14 -13.27 4.36
C GLY A 127 -23.83 -11.85 4.82
N VAL A 128 -22.56 -11.55 5.13
CA VAL A 128 -22.11 -10.23 5.61
C VAL A 128 -21.05 -9.62 4.69
N PRO A 129 -20.93 -8.28 4.62
CA PRO A 129 -19.82 -7.65 3.93
C PRO A 129 -18.46 -8.08 4.50
N LEU A 130 -17.44 -8.17 3.65
CA LEU A 130 -16.09 -8.61 4.05
C LEU A 130 -15.50 -7.72 5.16
N TYR A 131 -15.61 -6.39 5.05
CA TYR A 131 -15.13 -5.49 6.11
C TYR A 131 -15.80 -5.74 7.48
N ASN A 132 -17.08 -6.15 7.49
CA ASN A 132 -17.81 -6.50 8.70
C ASN A 132 -17.37 -7.85 9.26
N TYR A 133 -17.12 -8.84 8.41
CA TYR A 133 -16.58 -10.13 8.83
C TYR A 133 -15.19 -9.96 9.48
N LEU A 134 -14.32 -9.20 8.83
CA LEU A 134 -12.94 -8.98 9.28
C LEU A 134 -12.84 -8.10 10.54
N GLY A 135 -13.65 -7.05 10.63
CA GLY A 135 -13.51 -6.01 11.67
C GLY A 135 -14.59 -6.03 12.75
N GLY A 136 -15.62 -6.85 12.58
CA GLY A 136 -16.80 -6.86 13.43
C GLY A 136 -17.69 -5.62 13.27
N PHE A 137 -18.66 -5.49 14.17
CA PHE A 137 -19.77 -4.53 14.04
C PHE A 137 -19.39 -3.04 14.08
N ASN A 138 -18.17 -2.69 14.50
CA ASN A 138 -17.73 -1.31 14.68
C ASN A 138 -16.80 -0.82 13.55
N ALA A 139 -16.65 -1.61 12.47
CA ALA A 139 -15.97 -1.21 11.25
C ALA A 139 -16.81 -0.14 10.51
N LYS A 140 -16.33 1.11 10.50
CA LYS A 140 -17.11 2.25 9.99
C LYS A 140 -16.30 3.44 9.49
N VAL A 141 -14.99 3.45 9.72
CA VAL A 141 -14.11 4.55 9.33
C VAL A 141 -13.61 4.32 7.92
N LEU A 142 -13.99 5.22 7.02
CA LEU A 142 -13.46 5.27 5.66
C LEU A 142 -12.07 5.93 5.69
N PRO A 143 -11.11 5.40 4.92
CA PRO A 143 -9.75 5.89 4.96
C PRO A 143 -9.59 7.21 4.21
N THR A 144 -8.81 8.13 4.76
CA THR A 144 -8.22 9.28 4.05
C THR A 144 -7.21 8.74 3.02
N PRO A 145 -7.47 8.89 1.72
CA PRO A 145 -6.62 8.30 0.69
C PRO A 145 -5.37 9.15 0.45
N MET A 146 -4.22 8.48 0.35
CA MET A 146 -3.01 9.07 -0.22
C MET A 146 -2.99 8.70 -1.70
N MET A 147 -3.23 9.69 -2.55
CA MET A 147 -3.42 9.48 -3.98
C MET A 147 -2.16 9.89 -4.72
N ASN A 148 -1.42 8.92 -5.25
CA ASN A 148 -0.30 9.19 -6.16
C ASN A 148 -0.78 10.08 -7.32
N ILE A 149 0.00 11.09 -7.68
CA ILE A 149 -0.33 11.99 -8.79
C ILE A 149 0.86 12.24 -9.74
N ILE A 150 2.09 12.18 -9.22
CA ILE A 150 3.35 12.28 -9.98
C ILE A 150 4.31 11.20 -9.51
N ASN A 151 4.98 10.55 -10.47
CA ASN A 151 6.02 9.56 -10.26
C ASN A 151 7.40 10.13 -10.61
N GLY A 152 8.39 9.79 -9.80
CA GLY A 152 9.82 9.98 -10.02
C GLY A 152 10.59 8.69 -9.73
N GLY A 153 11.88 8.80 -9.42
CA GLY A 153 12.75 7.69 -9.04
C GLY A 153 12.71 6.54 -10.04
N SER A 154 12.73 5.30 -9.55
CA SER A 154 12.71 4.08 -10.37
C SER A 154 11.41 3.88 -11.17
N HIS A 155 10.35 4.66 -10.90
CA HIS A 155 9.08 4.63 -11.63
C HIS A 155 9.02 5.61 -12.81
N SER A 156 10.10 6.34 -13.11
CA SER A 156 10.10 7.44 -14.09
C SER A 156 11.48 7.68 -14.72
N ASP A 157 11.50 8.21 -15.96
CA ASP A 157 12.71 8.75 -16.59
C ASP A 157 12.93 10.25 -16.25
N ALA A 158 12.10 10.83 -15.37
CA ALA A 158 12.20 12.23 -14.97
C ALA A 158 13.36 12.45 -13.98
N PRO A 159 14.02 13.62 -13.99
CA PRO A 159 15.14 13.91 -13.10
C PRO A 159 14.67 14.27 -11.69
N ILE A 160 14.01 13.33 -11.01
CA ILE A 160 13.46 13.47 -9.66
C ILE A 160 13.81 12.22 -8.88
N ALA A 161 14.43 12.37 -7.72
CA ALA A 161 14.81 11.22 -6.90
C ALA A 161 13.62 10.55 -6.19
N PHE A 162 12.66 11.33 -5.67
CA PHE A 162 11.51 10.77 -4.96
C PHE A 162 10.60 9.98 -5.91
N GLN A 163 10.17 8.81 -5.43
CA GLN A 163 9.41 7.86 -6.22
C GLN A 163 7.96 8.29 -6.44
N GLU A 164 7.29 8.80 -5.41
CA GLU A 164 5.90 9.27 -5.53
C GLU A 164 5.65 10.60 -4.85
N PHE A 165 4.78 11.38 -5.49
CA PHE A 165 4.19 12.58 -4.93
C PHE A 165 2.68 12.37 -4.87
N MET A 166 2.12 12.54 -3.70
CA MET A 166 0.73 12.24 -3.41
C MET A 166 -0.04 13.49 -3.01
N ILE A 167 -1.33 13.51 -3.35
CA ILE A 167 -2.29 14.43 -2.76
C ILE A 167 -3.14 13.72 -1.71
N VAL A 168 -3.45 14.42 -0.62
CA VAL A 168 -4.18 13.90 0.53
C VAL A 168 -5.36 14.82 0.85
N PRO A 169 -6.60 14.50 0.43
CA PRO A 169 -7.80 15.33 0.64
C PRO A 169 -8.31 15.27 2.09
N VAL A 170 -7.52 15.81 3.03
CA VAL A 170 -7.78 15.78 4.48
C VAL A 170 -8.97 16.63 4.92
N GLY A 171 -9.32 17.66 4.15
CA GLY A 171 -10.43 18.59 4.43
C GLY A 171 -11.78 18.15 3.88
N ALA A 172 -11.84 17.03 3.14
CA ALA A 172 -13.10 16.53 2.59
C ALA A 172 -14.06 16.06 3.70
N PRO A 173 -15.39 16.21 3.52
CA PRO A 173 -16.37 15.81 4.53
C PRO A 173 -16.65 14.29 4.54
N THR A 174 -16.42 13.60 3.42
CA THR A 174 -16.70 12.18 3.20
C THR A 174 -15.64 11.59 2.28
N PHE A 175 -15.53 10.27 2.23
CA PHE A 175 -14.62 9.60 1.29
C PHE A 175 -15.05 9.84 -0.16
N LYS A 176 -16.36 9.80 -0.46
CA LYS A 176 -16.89 10.13 -1.78
C LYS A 176 -16.44 11.51 -2.26
N GLU A 177 -16.50 12.51 -1.39
CA GLU A 177 -16.04 13.86 -1.72
C GLU A 177 -14.51 13.92 -1.84
N ALA A 178 -13.77 13.22 -0.96
CA ALA A 178 -12.32 13.10 -1.04
C ALA A 178 -11.86 12.53 -2.40
N LEU A 179 -12.52 11.48 -2.87
CA LEU A 179 -12.27 10.87 -4.17
C LEU A 179 -12.57 11.83 -5.33
N ARG A 180 -13.69 12.56 -5.25
CA ARG A 180 -14.05 13.58 -6.25
C ARG A 180 -12.99 14.69 -6.32
N TRP A 181 -12.53 15.19 -5.17
CA TRP A 181 -11.49 16.22 -5.11
C TRP A 181 -10.21 15.74 -5.79
N GLY A 182 -9.76 14.53 -5.45
CA GLY A 182 -8.59 13.92 -6.06
C GLY A 182 -8.69 13.80 -7.58
N ALA A 183 -9.84 13.35 -8.09
CA ALA A 183 -10.08 13.21 -9.53
C ALA A 183 -10.07 14.55 -10.29
N GLU A 184 -10.69 15.58 -9.71
CA GLU A 184 -10.69 16.93 -10.29
C GLU A 184 -9.27 17.52 -10.33
N ILE A 185 -8.47 17.33 -9.27
CA ILE A 185 -7.07 17.76 -9.21
C ILE A 185 -6.21 17.00 -10.22
N PHE A 186 -6.38 15.68 -10.34
CA PHE A 186 -5.69 14.86 -11.35
C PHE A 186 -5.95 15.36 -12.78
N HIS A 187 -7.21 15.69 -13.11
CA HIS A 187 -7.55 16.24 -14.42
C HIS A 187 -7.08 17.70 -14.63
N ALA A 188 -7.08 18.53 -13.58
CA ALA A 188 -6.49 19.86 -13.62
C ALA A 188 -4.97 19.78 -13.88
N LEU A 189 -4.26 18.89 -13.18
CA LEU A 189 -2.84 18.63 -13.39
C LEU A 189 -2.57 18.19 -14.83
N LYS A 190 -3.35 17.23 -15.36
CA LYS A 190 -3.23 16.79 -16.76
C LYS A 190 -3.29 17.95 -17.76
N LYS A 191 -4.19 18.92 -17.52
CA LYS A 191 -4.31 20.11 -18.37
C LYS A 191 -3.09 21.03 -18.25
N ILE A 192 -2.57 21.23 -17.04
CA ILE A 192 -1.36 22.02 -16.79
C ILE A 192 -0.14 21.39 -17.46
N LEU A 193 0.04 20.07 -17.33
CA LEU A 193 1.14 19.34 -17.99
C LEU A 193 1.08 19.50 -19.51
N LYS A 194 -0.10 19.33 -20.13
CA LYS A 194 -0.27 19.56 -21.57
C LYS A 194 0.03 21.00 -21.98
N ALA A 195 -0.38 21.99 -21.20
CA ALA A 195 -0.09 23.40 -21.48
C ALA A 195 1.42 23.70 -21.39
N ARG A 196 2.15 22.97 -20.55
CA ARG A 196 3.62 23.01 -20.46
C ARG A 196 4.33 22.16 -21.53
N GLY A 197 3.59 21.42 -22.36
CA GLY A 197 4.18 20.48 -23.33
C GLY A 197 4.81 19.24 -22.69
N LEU A 198 4.42 18.90 -21.47
CA LEU A 198 4.91 17.74 -20.73
C LEU A 198 4.05 16.49 -21.01
N GLU A 199 4.65 15.32 -20.80
CA GLU A 199 4.03 14.01 -21.02
C GLU A 199 2.83 13.79 -20.09
N THR A 200 1.80 13.10 -20.58
CA THR A 200 0.59 12.77 -19.79
C THR A 200 0.18 11.31 -19.87
N ALA A 201 1.05 10.46 -20.41
CA ALA A 201 1.06 9.03 -20.13
C ALA A 201 1.19 8.78 -18.62
N VAL A 202 0.70 7.63 -18.18
CA VAL A 202 0.66 7.24 -16.78
C VAL A 202 1.54 6.03 -16.53
N GLY A 203 2.17 5.97 -15.35
CA GLY A 203 2.94 4.81 -14.89
C GLY A 203 2.07 3.67 -14.38
N ASP A 204 2.71 2.71 -13.70
CA ASP A 204 2.05 1.51 -13.15
C ASP A 204 0.91 1.85 -12.18
N GLU A 205 1.07 2.94 -11.42
CA GLU A 205 0.10 3.37 -10.41
C GLU A 205 -0.90 4.41 -10.93
N GLY A 206 -0.83 4.76 -12.21
CA GLY A 206 -1.77 5.67 -12.86
C GLY A 206 -1.46 7.17 -12.69
N GLY A 207 -0.40 7.52 -11.96
CA GLY A 207 0.11 8.90 -11.85
C GLY A 207 0.92 9.30 -13.09
N PHE A 208 1.15 10.61 -13.28
CA PHE A 208 1.97 11.10 -14.41
C PHE A 208 3.47 10.96 -14.12
N ALA A 209 4.29 10.85 -15.16
CA ALA A 209 5.76 10.83 -15.05
C ALA A 209 6.41 11.92 -15.92
N PRO A 210 6.07 13.21 -15.74
CA PRO A 210 6.58 14.28 -16.59
C PRO A 210 8.01 14.67 -16.21
N LYS A 211 8.77 15.14 -17.20
CA LYS A 211 10.12 15.68 -17.00
C LYS A 211 10.05 17.10 -16.43
N PHE A 212 9.90 17.21 -15.11
CA PHE A 212 10.02 18.48 -14.39
C PHE A 212 11.48 18.93 -14.27
N ASP A 213 11.68 20.18 -13.87
CA ASP A 213 13.02 20.76 -13.64
C ASP A 213 13.62 20.33 -12.29
N GLY A 214 12.86 19.60 -11.46
CA GLY A 214 13.27 19.01 -10.19
C GLY A 214 12.11 18.82 -9.22
N THR A 215 12.42 18.37 -8.00
CA THR A 215 11.44 18.09 -6.93
C THR A 215 10.51 19.27 -6.62
N GLU A 216 11.04 20.49 -6.51
CA GLU A 216 10.22 21.67 -6.21
C GLU A 216 9.23 22.02 -7.33
N ASP A 217 9.63 21.89 -8.59
CA ASP A 217 8.73 22.13 -9.73
C ASP A 217 7.58 21.12 -9.75
N GLY A 218 7.85 19.86 -9.39
CA GLY A 218 6.81 18.86 -9.17
C GLY A 218 5.80 19.28 -8.10
N VAL A 219 6.29 19.66 -6.91
CA VAL A 219 5.45 20.11 -5.79
C VAL A 219 4.65 21.37 -6.13
N GLU A 220 5.28 22.39 -6.69
CA GLU A 220 4.61 23.63 -7.08
C GLU A 220 3.57 23.41 -8.18
N THR A 221 3.80 22.46 -9.08
CA THR A 221 2.83 22.10 -10.11
C THR A 221 1.61 21.38 -9.51
N ILE A 222 1.81 20.53 -8.50
CA ILE A 222 0.70 19.96 -7.72
C ILE A 222 -0.11 21.07 -7.06
N LEU A 223 0.55 22.03 -6.40
CA LEU A 223 -0.13 23.15 -5.74
C LEU A 223 -0.95 23.99 -6.73
N LYS A 224 -0.39 24.27 -7.92
CA LYS A 224 -1.13 24.93 -9.02
C LYS A 224 -2.34 24.11 -9.48
N ALA A 225 -2.24 22.78 -9.51
CA ALA A 225 -3.37 21.91 -9.87
C ALA A 225 -4.46 21.90 -8.79
N ILE A 226 -4.08 21.88 -7.50
CA ILE A 226 -5.00 21.99 -6.36
C ILE A 226 -5.79 23.30 -6.45
N GLU A 227 -5.10 24.43 -6.66
CA GLU A 227 -5.73 25.74 -6.80
C GLU A 227 -6.62 25.81 -8.05
N ALA A 228 -6.14 25.32 -9.20
CA ALA A 228 -6.89 25.32 -10.45
C ALA A 228 -8.18 24.47 -10.39
N ALA A 229 -8.21 23.44 -9.54
CA ALA A 229 -9.40 22.63 -9.26
C ALA A 229 -10.34 23.28 -8.23
N GLY A 230 -9.97 24.43 -7.65
CA GLY A 230 -10.81 25.17 -6.71
C GLY A 230 -10.67 24.74 -5.24
N TYR A 231 -9.62 23.98 -4.91
CA TYR A 231 -9.34 23.51 -3.55
C TYR A 231 -8.24 24.35 -2.89
N LYS A 232 -8.23 24.36 -1.56
CA LYS A 232 -7.16 24.98 -0.77
C LYS A 232 -6.07 23.96 -0.49
N ALA A 233 -4.81 24.38 -0.62
CA ALA A 233 -3.69 23.60 -0.10
C ALA A 233 -3.57 23.78 1.43
N GLY A 234 -3.27 22.69 2.15
CA GLY A 234 -3.11 22.69 3.62
C GLY A 234 -4.23 21.95 4.38
N GLU A 235 -4.24 22.13 5.71
CA GLU A 235 -5.07 21.36 6.66
C GLU A 235 -6.58 21.43 6.41
N ASP A 236 -7.08 22.55 5.87
CA ASP A 236 -8.50 22.76 5.57
C ASP A 236 -8.92 22.20 4.19
N GLY A 237 -8.01 21.58 3.44
CA GLY A 237 -8.26 21.14 2.08
C GLY A 237 -7.43 19.93 1.69
N VAL A 238 -6.39 20.15 0.89
CA VAL A 238 -5.55 19.08 0.33
C VAL A 238 -4.10 19.30 0.75
N MET A 239 -3.50 18.27 1.34
CA MET A 239 -2.09 18.24 1.73
C MET A 239 -1.30 17.37 0.77
N ILE A 240 0.03 17.40 0.89
CA ILE A 240 0.96 16.64 0.06
C ILE A 240 1.57 15.50 0.88
N GLY A 241 1.82 14.38 0.22
CA GLY A 241 2.64 13.28 0.74
C GLY A 241 3.79 12.96 -0.21
N PHE A 242 4.87 12.42 0.33
CA PHE A 242 5.96 11.85 -0.46
C PHE A 242 6.13 10.38 -0.15
N ASP A 243 6.49 9.62 -1.17
CA ASP A 243 7.28 8.40 -1.03
C ASP A 243 8.65 8.68 -1.63
N CYS A 244 9.64 8.78 -0.76
CA CYS A 244 11.01 9.02 -1.17
C CYS A 244 11.64 7.76 -1.75
N ALA A 245 11.26 6.56 -1.29
CA ALA A 245 11.95 5.30 -1.56
C ALA A 245 13.48 5.44 -1.48
N SER A 246 13.98 6.07 -0.41
CA SER A 246 15.35 6.60 -0.41
C SER A 246 16.45 5.53 -0.45
N SER A 247 16.15 4.29 -0.10
CA SER A 247 17.01 3.13 -0.33
C SER A 247 17.41 2.96 -1.80
N GLU A 248 16.55 3.36 -2.73
CA GLU A 248 16.85 3.31 -4.17
C GLU A 248 17.98 4.27 -4.58
N PHE A 249 18.31 5.28 -3.78
CA PHE A 249 19.45 6.17 -4.05
C PHE A 249 20.39 6.32 -2.86
N TYR A 250 20.33 5.42 -1.89
CA TYR A 250 21.29 5.36 -0.79
C TYR A 250 22.42 4.39 -1.14
N GLU A 251 23.66 4.88 -1.12
CA GLU A 251 24.83 4.05 -1.38
C GLU A 251 26.01 4.48 -0.50
N ASN A 252 26.67 3.52 0.14
CA ASN A 252 27.89 3.74 0.91
C ASN A 252 27.78 4.86 1.99
N GLY A 253 26.63 4.97 2.66
CA GLY A 253 26.42 5.99 3.70
C GLY A 253 25.96 7.36 3.19
N VAL A 254 25.63 7.46 1.90
CA VAL A 254 25.29 8.72 1.23
C VAL A 254 23.97 8.56 0.46
N TYR A 255 23.06 9.51 0.65
CA TYR A 255 21.87 9.69 -0.19
C TYR A 255 22.30 10.43 -1.47
N ASP A 256 22.49 9.68 -2.55
CA ASP A 256 23.05 10.14 -3.82
C ASP A 256 21.96 10.48 -4.84
N TYR A 257 21.46 11.72 -4.78
CA TYR A 257 20.47 12.23 -5.72
C TYR A 257 21.01 12.29 -7.15
N THR A 258 22.32 12.20 -7.39
CA THR A 258 22.86 12.18 -8.76
C THR A 258 22.38 10.97 -9.57
N LYS A 259 21.96 9.90 -8.89
CA LYS A 259 21.41 8.70 -9.51
C LYS A 259 20.17 8.98 -10.36
N PHE A 260 19.33 9.92 -9.93
CA PHE A 260 18.09 10.28 -10.61
C PHE A 260 18.10 11.72 -11.14
N GLU A 261 18.72 12.67 -10.44
CA GLU A 261 18.72 14.10 -10.79
C GLU A 261 19.92 14.51 -11.67
N GLY A 262 20.73 13.53 -12.11
CA GLY A 262 21.90 13.75 -12.98
C GLY A 262 23.10 14.36 -12.26
N GLU A 263 24.11 14.82 -13.02
CA GLU A 263 25.40 15.28 -12.46
C GLU A 263 25.28 16.46 -11.48
N GLY A 264 24.18 17.22 -11.53
CA GLY A 264 23.89 18.32 -10.60
C GLY A 264 23.20 17.91 -9.30
N GLY A 265 22.83 16.63 -9.16
CA GLY A 265 22.17 16.09 -7.97
C GLY A 265 23.04 16.23 -6.72
N LYS A 266 22.39 16.36 -5.56
CA LYS A 266 23.08 16.46 -4.28
C LYS A 266 23.59 15.09 -3.81
N LYS A 267 24.66 15.08 -3.03
CA LYS A 267 25.10 13.92 -2.24
C LYS A 267 25.01 14.30 -0.78
N LEU A 268 24.08 13.68 -0.07
CA LEU A 268 23.74 14.08 1.29
C LEU A 268 24.13 12.99 2.28
N SER A 269 24.73 13.39 3.40
CA SER A 269 24.78 12.55 4.60
C SER A 269 23.38 12.36 5.20
N ALA A 270 23.21 11.42 6.12
CA ALA A 270 21.93 11.22 6.83
C ALA A 270 21.42 12.51 7.51
N SER A 271 22.32 13.30 8.14
CA SER A 271 21.93 14.58 8.73
C SER A 271 21.46 15.60 7.68
N GLU A 272 22.16 15.69 6.54
CA GLU A 272 21.79 16.62 5.47
C GLU A 272 20.51 16.18 4.75
N GLN A 273 20.24 14.87 4.68
CA GLN A 273 18.98 14.32 4.19
C GLN A 273 17.81 14.75 5.10
N VAL A 274 17.97 14.63 6.42
CA VAL A 274 16.95 15.12 7.38
C VAL A 274 16.74 16.63 7.25
N ASP A 275 17.82 17.41 7.15
CA ASP A 275 17.71 18.87 6.96
C ASP A 275 16.97 19.22 5.65
N TYR A 276 17.22 18.47 4.57
CA TYR A 276 16.53 18.66 3.30
C TYR A 276 15.03 18.35 3.39
N LEU A 277 14.65 17.25 4.03
CA LEU A 277 13.23 16.90 4.24
C LEU A 277 12.53 17.93 5.14
N GLU A 278 13.20 18.42 6.19
CA GLU A 278 12.66 19.48 7.05
C GLU A 278 12.47 20.81 6.29
N GLU A 279 13.40 21.18 5.41
CA GLU A 279 13.26 22.35 4.54
C GLU A 279 12.00 22.24 3.67
N LEU A 280 11.79 21.09 3.02
CA LEU A 280 10.59 20.85 2.21
C LEU A 280 9.30 20.97 3.03
N VAL A 281 9.24 20.32 4.19
CA VAL A 281 8.09 20.38 5.12
C VAL A 281 7.82 21.81 5.60
N SER A 282 8.86 22.63 5.79
CA SER A 282 8.70 24.02 6.21
C SER A 282 8.13 24.92 5.10
N LYS A 283 8.39 24.56 3.84
CA LYS A 283 8.02 25.35 2.64
C LYS A 283 6.67 24.93 2.06
N TYR A 284 6.30 23.67 2.18
CA TYR A 284 5.13 23.08 1.51
C TYR A 284 4.20 22.36 2.51
N PRO A 285 2.89 22.23 2.20
CA PRO A 285 1.92 21.60 3.10
C PRO A 285 2.03 20.07 3.07
N ILE A 286 3.19 19.54 3.43
CA ILE A 286 3.49 18.11 3.47
C ILE A 286 3.05 17.56 4.83
N ILE A 287 2.21 16.52 4.82
CA ILE A 287 1.71 15.87 6.04
C ILE A 287 2.33 14.49 6.26
N THR A 288 2.85 13.86 5.22
CA THR A 288 3.37 12.50 5.27
C THR A 288 4.59 12.30 4.38
N ILE A 289 5.58 11.56 4.88
CA ILE A 289 6.79 11.16 4.17
C ILE A 289 7.01 9.68 4.42
N GLU A 290 7.01 8.90 3.35
CA GLU A 290 7.32 7.47 3.31
C GLU A 290 8.77 7.27 2.88
N ASP A 291 9.47 6.36 3.59
CA ASP A 291 10.86 5.97 3.35
C ASP A 291 11.84 7.11 3.06
N GLY A 292 11.74 8.18 3.87
CA GLY A 292 12.61 9.35 3.80
C GLY A 292 14.07 9.07 4.13
N MET A 293 14.34 7.96 4.84
CA MET A 293 15.66 7.42 5.14
C MET A 293 15.74 5.96 4.67
N ASP A 294 16.95 5.47 4.43
CA ASP A 294 17.21 4.10 3.96
C ASP A 294 16.72 3.03 4.95
N GLU A 295 16.30 1.87 4.45
CA GLU A 295 15.79 0.73 5.24
C GLU A 295 16.78 0.24 6.32
N ASN A 296 18.08 0.49 6.14
CA ASN A 296 19.12 0.13 7.10
C ASN A 296 19.67 1.32 7.92
N ASP A 297 19.29 2.56 7.62
CA ASP A 297 19.73 3.77 8.33
C ASP A 297 18.88 4.07 9.58
N TRP A 298 18.91 3.14 10.55
CA TRP A 298 18.16 3.26 11.81
C TRP A 298 18.49 4.52 12.61
N ASP A 299 19.75 4.98 12.56
CA ASP A 299 20.18 6.21 13.23
C ASP A 299 19.59 7.45 12.54
N GLY A 300 19.60 7.50 11.20
CA GLY A 300 18.92 8.51 10.41
C GLY A 300 17.42 8.58 10.68
N TRP A 301 16.73 7.43 10.70
CA TRP A 301 15.30 7.34 11.02
C TRP A 301 14.95 7.91 12.41
N LYS A 302 15.77 7.64 13.43
CA LYS A 302 15.59 8.23 14.77
C LYS A 302 15.76 9.74 14.77
N ILE A 303 16.77 10.26 14.07
CA ILE A 303 17.00 11.71 13.94
C ILE A 303 15.82 12.37 13.19
N LEU A 304 15.37 11.77 12.09
CA LEU A 304 14.21 12.22 11.33
C LEU A 304 12.96 12.28 12.22
N THR A 305 12.73 11.24 13.01
CA THR A 305 11.57 11.14 13.91
C THR A 305 11.64 12.14 15.06
N GLU A 306 12.82 12.38 15.62
CA GLU A 306 13.02 13.42 16.64
C GLU A 306 12.68 14.82 16.10
N ARG A 307 13.10 15.12 14.87
CA ARG A 307 12.90 16.42 14.22
C ARG A 307 11.47 16.65 13.74
N LEU A 308 10.90 15.68 13.03
CA LEU A 308 9.65 15.86 12.28
C LEU A 308 8.47 15.03 12.80
N GLY A 309 8.69 13.96 13.56
CA GLY A 309 7.67 12.97 13.92
C GLY A 309 6.50 13.46 14.77
N LYS A 310 6.54 14.71 15.25
CA LYS A 310 5.41 15.38 15.93
C LYS A 310 4.50 16.17 14.99
N LYS A 311 4.99 16.52 13.80
CA LYS A 311 4.31 17.39 12.82
C LYS A 311 3.99 16.67 11.51
N VAL A 312 4.77 15.66 11.18
CA VAL A 312 4.71 14.91 9.92
C VAL A 312 4.61 13.43 10.24
N GLN A 313 3.76 12.73 9.51
CA GLN A 313 3.71 11.28 9.52
C GLN A 313 4.94 10.74 8.78
N LEU A 314 5.68 9.86 9.42
CA LEU A 314 6.87 9.20 8.88
C LEU A 314 6.50 7.74 8.71
N VAL A 315 6.34 7.30 7.47
CA VAL A 315 5.86 5.95 7.14
C VAL A 315 7.06 5.08 6.80
N GLY A 316 7.26 3.99 7.54
CA GLY A 316 8.19 2.94 7.13
C GLY A 316 7.49 1.92 6.23
N ASP A 317 7.97 1.77 5.00
CA ASP A 317 7.59 0.72 4.05
C ASP A 317 8.68 -0.34 3.95
N ASP A 318 9.76 -0.11 3.19
CA ASP A 318 10.91 -1.00 3.12
C ASP A 318 11.62 -1.10 4.48
N PHE A 319 11.51 -0.06 5.31
CA PHE A 319 12.03 -0.06 6.68
C PHE A 319 11.37 -1.10 7.61
N PHE A 320 10.09 -1.44 7.37
CA PHE A 320 9.34 -2.38 8.21
C PHE A 320 8.90 -3.66 7.49
N VAL A 321 8.75 -3.64 6.16
CA VAL A 321 8.31 -4.76 5.30
C VAL A 321 7.09 -5.52 5.83
N THR A 322 6.14 -4.80 6.46
CA THR A 322 4.98 -5.39 7.15
C THR A 322 5.35 -6.47 8.20
N ASN A 323 6.58 -6.45 8.72
CA ASN A 323 7.11 -7.45 9.65
C ASN A 323 7.04 -6.95 11.09
N THR A 324 6.29 -7.67 11.92
CA THR A 324 6.06 -7.31 13.33
C THR A 324 7.34 -7.22 14.16
N LYS A 325 8.41 -7.96 13.82
CA LYS A 325 9.71 -7.86 14.52
C LYS A 325 10.41 -6.52 14.28
N TYR A 326 10.37 -6.04 13.03
CA TYR A 326 10.94 -4.74 12.66
C TYR A 326 10.08 -3.61 13.21
N LEU A 327 8.76 -3.73 13.13
CA LEU A 327 7.82 -2.79 13.73
C LEU A 327 8.02 -2.68 15.26
N GLU A 328 8.12 -3.80 15.98
CA GLU A 328 8.38 -3.82 17.42
C GLU A 328 9.68 -3.08 17.77
N ARG A 329 10.75 -3.30 16.98
CA ARG A 329 12.01 -2.58 17.13
C ARG A 329 11.83 -1.08 16.87
N GLY A 330 11.15 -0.71 15.79
CA GLY A 330 10.88 0.69 15.43
C GLY A 330 10.09 1.45 16.49
N ILE A 331 9.09 0.80 17.08
CA ILE A 331 8.31 1.32 18.22
C ILE A 331 9.22 1.54 19.42
N ARG A 332 10.02 0.53 19.81
CA ARG A 332 10.92 0.61 20.97
C ARG A 332 11.97 1.72 20.81
N GLU A 333 12.49 1.89 19.61
CA GLU A 333 13.55 2.85 19.29
C GLU A 333 13.03 4.25 18.90
N ASN A 334 11.71 4.43 18.80
CA ASN A 334 11.07 5.66 18.27
C ASN A 334 11.64 6.05 16.90
N ALA A 335 11.81 5.07 16.02
CA ALA A 335 12.44 5.27 14.70
C ALA A 335 11.47 5.79 13.63
N SER A 336 10.16 5.75 13.88
CA SER A 336 9.11 6.17 12.94
C SER A 336 7.83 6.48 13.73
N ASN A 337 6.72 6.81 13.05
CA ASN A 337 5.40 6.95 13.68
C ASN A 337 4.25 6.36 12.83
N ALA A 338 4.57 5.64 11.76
CA ALA A 338 3.61 4.98 10.89
C ALA A 338 4.25 3.80 10.14
N ILE A 339 3.41 2.86 9.71
CA ILE A 339 3.82 1.69 8.92
C ILE A 339 2.93 1.55 7.69
N LEU A 340 3.56 1.27 6.54
CA LEU A 340 2.85 0.84 5.35
C LEU A 340 2.57 -0.67 5.44
N ILE A 341 1.32 -1.06 5.22
CA ILE A 341 0.85 -2.45 5.35
C ILE A 341 0.57 -3.00 3.96
N LYS A 342 1.45 -3.88 3.48
CA LYS A 342 1.29 -4.62 2.23
C LYS A 342 1.02 -6.09 2.54
N VAL A 343 -0.21 -6.53 2.29
CA VAL A 343 -0.68 -7.89 2.67
C VAL A 343 0.22 -9.03 2.15
N ASN A 344 0.82 -8.86 0.97
CA ASN A 344 1.68 -9.87 0.36
C ASN A 344 3.14 -9.82 0.85
N GLN A 345 3.57 -8.77 1.55
CA GLN A 345 4.89 -8.74 2.21
C GLN A 345 4.94 -9.67 3.43
N ILE A 346 3.79 -9.94 4.08
CA ILE A 346 3.72 -10.84 5.24
C ILE A 346 3.05 -12.18 4.93
N GLY A 347 2.08 -12.21 4.01
CA GLY A 347 1.61 -13.44 3.36
C GLY A 347 0.34 -14.08 3.96
N THR A 348 -0.21 -13.57 5.06
CA THR A 348 -1.54 -14.00 5.57
C THR A 348 -2.36 -12.81 6.06
N LEU A 349 -3.68 -12.95 6.10
CA LEU A 349 -4.57 -11.97 6.72
C LEU A 349 -4.36 -11.92 8.25
N THR A 350 -4.16 -13.05 8.91
CA THR A 350 -3.89 -13.07 10.36
C THR A 350 -2.66 -12.21 10.72
N GLU A 351 -1.50 -12.44 10.09
CA GLU A 351 -0.28 -11.67 10.38
C GLU A 351 -0.41 -10.19 9.96
N THR A 352 -1.19 -9.90 8.90
CA THR A 352 -1.52 -8.53 8.50
C THR A 352 -2.26 -7.80 9.61
N PHE A 353 -3.30 -8.43 10.18
CA PHE A 353 -4.12 -7.81 11.24
C PHE A 353 -3.33 -7.65 12.54
N GLU A 354 -2.44 -8.59 12.86
CA GLU A 354 -1.50 -8.49 13.99
C GLU A 354 -0.55 -7.29 13.84
N ALA A 355 -0.02 -7.04 12.64
CA ALA A 355 0.82 -5.87 12.38
C ALA A 355 0.03 -4.55 12.51
N ILE A 356 -1.20 -4.50 11.98
CA ILE A 356 -2.08 -3.33 12.12
C ILE A 356 -2.41 -3.06 13.59
N GLU A 357 -2.73 -4.11 14.36
CA GLU A 357 -3.06 -4.00 15.78
C GLU A 357 -1.87 -3.48 16.59
N MET A 358 -0.69 -4.10 16.41
CA MET A 358 0.56 -3.66 17.07
C MET A 358 0.86 -2.18 16.81
N ALA A 359 0.73 -1.73 15.55
CA ALA A 359 0.94 -0.33 15.20
C ALA A 359 -0.06 0.58 15.94
N LYS A 360 -1.35 0.25 15.89
CA LYS A 360 -2.40 1.05 16.53
C LYS A 360 -2.23 1.15 18.05
N GLU A 361 -1.88 0.05 18.72
CA GLU A 361 -1.63 0.03 20.17
C GLU A 361 -0.43 0.89 20.57
N ALA A 362 0.59 0.96 19.72
CA ALA A 362 1.75 1.84 19.89
C ALA A 362 1.47 3.32 19.54
N GLY A 363 0.26 3.64 19.07
CA GLY A 363 -0.09 4.98 18.59
C GLY A 363 0.43 5.31 17.20
N PHE A 364 0.97 4.33 16.47
CA PHE A 364 1.32 4.46 15.06
C PHE A 364 0.06 4.37 14.21
N THR A 365 0.09 5.00 13.04
CA THR A 365 -0.90 4.77 11.98
C THR A 365 -0.48 3.61 11.10
N ALA A 366 -1.42 2.73 10.77
CA ALA A 366 -1.23 1.66 9.80
C ALA A 366 -1.90 2.06 8.47
N ILE A 367 -1.13 2.15 7.39
CA ILE A 367 -1.62 2.57 6.08
C ILE A 367 -1.70 1.33 5.19
N VAL A 368 -2.92 0.85 4.95
CA VAL A 368 -3.12 -0.30 4.05
C VAL A 368 -2.75 0.10 2.63
N SER A 369 -1.94 -0.71 1.96
CA SER A 369 -1.33 -0.36 0.69
C SER A 369 -1.53 -1.41 -0.40
N HIS A 370 -1.55 -0.92 -1.64
CA HIS A 370 -1.46 -1.72 -2.87
C HIS A 370 -0.02 -2.19 -3.15
N ARG A 371 0.20 -2.83 -4.30
CA ARG A 371 1.53 -2.97 -4.93
C ARG A 371 1.55 -2.40 -6.34
N SER A 372 2.72 -2.23 -6.95
CA SER A 372 2.83 -1.75 -8.33
C SER A 372 2.20 -2.71 -9.36
N GLY A 373 2.28 -4.03 -9.16
CA GLY A 373 1.47 -5.03 -9.88
C GLY A 373 0.19 -5.35 -9.10
N GLU A 374 -0.92 -4.73 -9.46
CA GLU A 374 -2.22 -4.99 -8.83
C GLU A 374 -3.14 -5.86 -9.69
N THR A 375 -4.26 -6.28 -9.12
CA THR A 375 -5.32 -7.00 -9.82
C THR A 375 -6.65 -6.23 -9.73
N GLU A 376 -7.75 -6.80 -10.23
CA GLU A 376 -9.10 -6.30 -10.00
C GLU A 376 -9.60 -6.49 -8.55
N ASP A 377 -8.87 -7.26 -7.74
CA ASP A 377 -9.19 -7.52 -6.33
C ASP A 377 -9.23 -6.22 -5.51
N SER A 378 -10.20 -6.06 -4.62
CA SER A 378 -10.33 -4.88 -3.77
C SER A 378 -10.27 -5.15 -2.26
N THR A 379 -9.65 -6.26 -1.83
CA THR A 379 -9.60 -6.70 -0.42
C THR A 379 -9.02 -5.64 0.50
N ILE A 380 -7.99 -4.91 0.06
CA ILE A 380 -7.35 -3.87 0.88
C ILE A 380 -8.31 -2.72 1.26
N SER A 381 -9.34 -2.44 0.46
CA SER A 381 -10.39 -1.47 0.81
C SER A 381 -11.20 -1.96 2.01
N ASP A 382 -11.59 -3.23 2.01
CA ASP A 382 -12.31 -3.85 3.12
C ASP A 382 -11.43 -3.95 4.37
N ILE A 383 -10.13 -4.27 4.24
CA ILE A 383 -9.18 -4.30 5.37
C ILE A 383 -9.04 -2.91 6.02
N ALA A 384 -8.91 -1.85 5.22
CA ALA A 384 -8.78 -0.48 5.74
C ALA A 384 -10.00 -0.07 6.58
N VAL A 385 -11.21 -0.45 6.17
CA VAL A 385 -12.44 -0.16 6.91
C VAL A 385 -12.64 -1.10 8.10
N ALA A 386 -12.38 -2.41 7.92
CA ALA A 386 -12.46 -3.44 8.97
C ALA A 386 -11.65 -3.03 10.20
N THR A 387 -10.44 -2.55 9.96
CA THR A 387 -9.51 -2.17 11.03
C THR A 387 -9.70 -0.73 11.50
N ASN A 388 -10.61 0.04 10.89
CA ASN A 388 -10.72 1.49 11.06
C ASN A 388 -9.35 2.18 10.97
N ALA A 389 -8.48 1.72 10.06
CA ALA A 389 -7.10 2.19 9.89
C ALA A 389 -7.04 3.71 9.68
N GLY A 390 -8.03 4.23 8.96
CA GLY A 390 -8.21 5.67 8.72
C GLY A 390 -7.39 6.19 7.54
N GLN A 391 -6.50 5.40 6.94
CA GLN A 391 -5.68 5.80 5.79
C GLN A 391 -5.48 4.63 4.81
N ILE A 392 -5.29 4.93 3.53
CA ILE A 392 -5.04 3.94 2.47
C ILE A 392 -4.14 4.54 1.37
N LYS A 393 -3.17 3.78 0.85
CA LYS A 393 -2.35 4.11 -0.33
C LYS A 393 -2.70 3.12 -1.44
N THR A 394 -3.47 3.54 -2.44
CA THR A 394 -3.96 2.62 -3.49
C THR A 394 -3.82 3.17 -4.91
N GLY A 395 -2.90 4.12 -5.09
CA GLY A 395 -2.49 4.65 -6.39
C GLY A 395 -3.22 5.91 -6.81
N SER A 396 -3.21 6.19 -8.11
CA SER A 396 -3.75 7.42 -8.69
C SER A 396 -5.21 7.29 -9.12
N LEU A 397 -5.72 8.34 -9.76
CA LEU A 397 -7.11 8.48 -10.23
C LEU A 397 -7.24 8.03 -11.69
N SER A 398 -6.56 6.94 -12.03
CA SER A 398 -6.64 6.28 -13.32
C SER A 398 -6.29 4.79 -13.17
N ARG A 399 -6.52 4.02 -14.25
CA ARG A 399 -6.35 2.56 -14.33
C ARG A 399 -7.25 1.76 -13.37
N THR A 400 -7.84 0.67 -13.87
CA THR A 400 -8.87 -0.07 -13.11
C THR A 400 -8.29 -0.82 -11.91
N ASP A 401 -7.03 -1.23 -11.97
CA ASP A 401 -6.27 -1.85 -10.87
C ASP A 401 -6.23 -0.95 -9.61
N ARG A 402 -6.30 0.37 -9.78
CA ARG A 402 -6.42 1.36 -8.67
C ARG A 402 -7.88 1.70 -8.40
N MET A 403 -8.61 2.06 -9.45
CA MET A 403 -10.00 2.52 -9.34
C MET A 403 -10.95 1.46 -8.75
N ALA A 404 -10.66 0.16 -8.90
CA ALA A 404 -11.44 -0.91 -8.27
C ALA A 404 -11.51 -0.75 -6.75
N LYS A 405 -10.40 -0.35 -6.11
CA LYS A 405 -10.32 -0.16 -4.65
C LYS A 405 -11.09 1.08 -4.21
N TYR A 406 -10.97 2.19 -4.95
CA TYR A 406 -11.77 3.39 -4.69
C TYR A 406 -13.27 3.13 -4.89
N ASN A 407 -13.65 2.41 -5.94
CA ASN A 407 -15.04 2.03 -6.17
C ASN A 407 -15.57 1.11 -5.06
N GLN A 408 -14.74 0.22 -4.51
CA GLN A 408 -15.14 -0.59 -3.36
C GLN A 408 -15.36 0.27 -2.12
N LEU A 409 -14.49 1.25 -1.85
CA LEU A 409 -14.69 2.19 -0.74
C LEU A 409 -15.96 3.03 -0.90
N LEU A 410 -16.32 3.43 -2.13
CA LEU A 410 -17.63 4.07 -2.39
C LEU A 410 -18.80 3.15 -2.02
N ARG A 411 -18.72 1.84 -2.34
CA ARG A 411 -19.77 0.87 -1.97
C ARG A 411 -19.85 0.67 -0.47
N ILE A 412 -18.71 0.58 0.21
CA ILE A 412 -18.67 0.43 1.68
C ILE A 412 -19.25 1.68 2.36
N GLU A 413 -18.89 2.88 1.92
CA GLU A 413 -19.45 4.12 2.44
C GLU A 413 -20.97 4.18 2.24
N ASP A 414 -21.47 3.80 1.06
CA ASP A 414 -22.90 3.75 0.75
C ASP A 414 -23.66 2.72 1.60
N GLN A 415 -23.08 1.53 1.82
CA GLN A 415 -23.65 0.48 2.68
C GLN A 415 -23.73 0.90 4.15
N LEU A 416 -22.70 1.61 4.65
CA LEU A 416 -22.66 2.13 6.01
C LEU A 416 -23.61 3.32 6.23
N ALA A 417 -23.96 4.05 5.18
CA ALA A 417 -24.86 5.21 5.20
C ALA A 417 -24.50 6.18 6.35
N GLU A 418 -25.47 6.48 7.24
CA GLU A 418 -25.31 7.42 8.37
C GLU A 418 -24.25 6.96 9.42
N VAL A 419 -23.83 5.69 9.38
CA VAL A 419 -22.80 5.16 10.29
C VAL A 419 -21.39 5.44 9.77
N ALA A 420 -21.23 5.70 8.46
CA ALA A 420 -19.95 5.96 7.83
C ALA A 420 -19.25 7.18 8.45
N GLN A 421 -17.95 7.07 8.69
CA GLN A 421 -17.14 8.15 9.24
C GLN A 421 -15.91 8.38 8.37
N TYR A 422 -15.74 9.60 7.88
CA TYR A 422 -14.49 10.04 7.28
C TYR A 422 -13.77 10.96 8.27
N LYS A 423 -12.58 10.56 8.71
CA LYS A 423 -11.84 11.31 9.73
C LYS A 423 -11.03 12.48 9.14
N GLY A 424 -10.77 12.50 7.84
CA GLY A 424 -9.96 13.53 7.19
C GLY A 424 -8.62 13.70 7.91
N LEU A 425 -8.30 14.92 8.31
CA LEU A 425 -7.10 15.24 9.09
C LEU A 425 -6.99 14.49 10.43
N LYS A 426 -8.12 14.10 11.05
CA LYS A 426 -8.10 13.33 12.32
C LYS A 426 -7.70 11.85 12.13
N ALA A 427 -7.47 11.40 10.90
CA ALA A 427 -6.88 10.10 10.63
C ALA A 427 -5.40 10.02 11.04
N PHE A 428 -4.74 11.17 11.21
CA PHE A 428 -3.35 11.30 11.65
C PHE A 428 -3.25 11.38 13.18
N TYR A 429 -3.83 10.39 13.88
CA TYR A 429 -3.86 10.39 15.35
C TYR A 429 -2.48 10.20 16.01
N ASN A 430 -1.49 9.78 15.23
CA ASN A 430 -0.08 9.71 15.62
C ASN A 430 0.56 11.10 15.77
N LEU A 431 0.00 12.12 15.12
CA LEU A 431 0.47 13.50 15.22
C LEU A 431 -0.24 14.21 16.37
N LYS A 432 0.49 14.44 17.47
CA LYS A 432 -0.02 15.18 18.62
C LYS A 432 -0.06 16.68 18.27
N LYS A 433 -1.25 17.26 18.23
CA LYS A 433 -1.42 18.73 18.24
C LYS A 433 -1.10 19.33 19.60
#